data_AF-M4Z2W5-F1
#
_entry.id   AF-M4Z2W5-F1
#
_cell.length_a   1.000
_cell.length_b   1.000
_cell.length_c   1.000
_cell.angle_alpha   90.00
_cell.angle_beta   90.00
_cell.angle_gamma   90.00
#
_symmetry.space_group_name_H-M   'P 1'
#
loop_
_entity.id
_entity.type
_entity.pdbx_description
1 polymer ?
#
loop_
_entity_poly.entity_id
_entity_poly.type
_entity_poly.pdbx_seq_one_letter_code
_entity_poly.pdbx_strand_id
1 'polypeptide(L)'
;MGRVLSVNVGLPRDIPWQGKTVHTGIWKAPVSGPRKVRRLNIDGDGQGDLAGHGGEHRAVLVYQHESYQYWQKQLGRSDLTYGQFGENLTVDGLPDAEVCIGDRYRIGSALFEVTQPRVTCYRVGIRMNEPDMAALLVKHGRPGFYLRVLKEGDVEAGDEIALVASGPERMSVSEIDALLYLPGHPREQLQRALRIPALSIGWRRSFEALLTQEDKGGAASGNAGLGPASGPSPAWSGFRSFRVGRMVHESDDVTSLLLAPADGQPVATALPGQFVVLRLGTSSETALMRSYSLSGQPSAAVYRVSVKREPHGAAGTYIDTHLRAGDLVQASAARGSFTLRPGDAPVVLLSAGIGVTPVLAMLHALSAEASTRDVWWLHGTRNGREHAFAAESRELLATLAHHHSYICYSAPEPGDRPKLDFDAEGRLNTQALAEIGIPRDGDFYICGPSTFMSALTAGLSTLDVSPERIHTELFGAGPSISPGIAASPRKAPHLPAGPAGTGPMVSFARSGLNVHWDPRSKTLLELAEACDVPVRWSCRAGVCHTCETGLVGGAVGYQPAPVDAPTEGNVLICCAHPEGDIVIDL
;
A
#
# COMPACT_ATOMS: atom_id res chain seq x y z
N MET A 1 7.08 -10.08 -40.19
CA MET A 1 5.87 -9.21 -40.15
C MET A 1 4.90 -9.85 -39.18
N GLY A 2 4.34 -9.10 -38.24
CA GLY A 2 3.44 -9.66 -37.23
C GLY A 2 2.06 -9.95 -37.81
N ARG A 3 1.36 -10.96 -37.29
CA ARG A 3 0.01 -11.31 -37.73
C ARG A 3 -0.87 -11.70 -36.55
N VAL A 4 -2.15 -11.30 -36.59
CA VAL A 4 -3.14 -11.78 -35.61
C VAL A 4 -3.52 -13.22 -35.97
N LEU A 5 -3.28 -14.16 -35.05
CA LEU A 5 -3.73 -15.55 -35.19
C LEU A 5 -5.12 -15.77 -34.60
N SER A 6 -5.45 -15.04 -33.54
CA SER A 6 -6.74 -15.15 -32.87
C SER A 6 -7.13 -13.84 -32.20
N VAL A 7 -8.41 -13.50 -32.31
CA VAL A 7 -9.07 -12.52 -31.44
C VAL A 7 -9.83 -13.30 -30.39
N ASN A 8 -9.51 -13.07 -29.11
CA ASN A 8 -10.12 -13.76 -27.98
C ASN A 8 -10.86 -12.77 -27.11
N VAL A 9 -12.08 -13.13 -26.71
CA VAL A 9 -12.93 -12.29 -25.86
C VAL A 9 -13.58 -13.13 -24.77
N GLY A 10 -13.94 -12.50 -23.67
CA GLY A 10 -14.69 -13.13 -22.59
C GLY A 10 -15.24 -12.10 -21.60
N LEU A 11 -16.52 -12.22 -21.27
CA LEU A 11 -17.11 -11.41 -20.21
C LEU A 11 -16.65 -11.93 -18.83
N PRO A 12 -16.44 -11.04 -17.85
CA PRO A 12 -16.14 -11.41 -16.49
C PRO A 12 -17.20 -12.35 -15.91
N ARG A 13 -16.74 -13.33 -15.13
CA ARG A 13 -17.59 -14.30 -14.46
C ARG A 13 -17.09 -14.61 -13.07
N ASP A 14 -18.02 -15.09 -12.24
CA ASP A 14 -17.72 -15.55 -10.90
C ASP A 14 -17.24 -17.00 -10.93
N ILE A 15 -16.17 -17.28 -10.20
CA ILE A 15 -15.67 -18.63 -9.96
C ILE A 15 -15.45 -18.88 -8.47
N PRO A 16 -15.68 -20.11 -7.98
CA PRO A 16 -15.26 -20.49 -6.64
C PRO A 16 -13.76 -20.77 -6.61
N TRP A 17 -13.05 -20.18 -5.65
CA TRP A 17 -11.63 -20.44 -5.43
C TRP A 17 -11.25 -20.20 -3.96
N GLN A 18 -10.67 -21.22 -3.31
CA GLN A 18 -10.28 -21.18 -1.88
C GLN A 18 -11.40 -20.69 -0.94
N GLY A 19 -12.63 -21.16 -1.16
CA GLY A 19 -13.79 -20.77 -0.36
C GLY A 19 -14.28 -19.33 -0.57
N LYS A 20 -13.69 -18.59 -1.52
CA LYS A 20 -14.08 -17.23 -1.91
C LYS A 20 -14.62 -17.22 -3.34
N THR A 21 -15.37 -16.18 -3.67
CA THR A 21 -15.83 -15.90 -5.04
C THR A 21 -14.87 -14.92 -5.70
N VAL A 22 -14.30 -15.34 -6.83
CA VAL A 22 -13.42 -14.52 -7.67
C VAL A 22 -14.19 -14.08 -8.92
N HIS A 23 -14.35 -12.78 -9.12
CA HIS A 23 -14.88 -12.18 -10.34
C HIS A 23 -13.72 -11.89 -11.31
N THR A 24 -13.75 -12.50 -12.50
CA THR A 24 -12.58 -12.50 -13.39
C THR A 24 -12.92 -12.65 -14.88
N GLY A 25 -12.20 -11.89 -15.71
CA GLY A 25 -12.23 -11.98 -17.18
C GLY A 25 -11.10 -12.82 -17.79
N ILE A 26 -10.37 -13.62 -17.00
CA ILE A 26 -9.23 -14.43 -17.49
C ILE A 26 -9.68 -15.57 -18.44
N TRP A 27 -10.95 -15.96 -18.43
CA TRP A 27 -11.50 -16.92 -19.39
C TRP A 27 -11.91 -16.21 -20.67
N LYS A 28 -10.99 -16.18 -21.63
CA LYS A 28 -11.27 -15.76 -23.00
C LYS A 28 -11.29 -16.96 -23.93
N ALA A 29 -12.05 -16.83 -25.01
CA ALA A 29 -12.15 -17.83 -26.06
C ALA A 29 -12.01 -17.16 -27.45
N PRO A 30 -11.45 -17.87 -28.44
CA PRO A 30 -11.40 -17.38 -29.82
C PRO A 30 -12.78 -17.05 -30.37
N VAL A 31 -12.88 -15.97 -31.14
CA VAL A 31 -14.09 -15.61 -31.89
C VAL A 31 -13.77 -15.46 -33.38
N SER A 32 -14.77 -15.79 -34.21
CA SER A 32 -14.70 -15.60 -35.66
C SER A 32 -15.23 -14.23 -36.08
N GLY A 33 -14.70 -13.75 -37.21
CA GLY A 33 -15.06 -12.49 -37.86
C GLY A 33 -14.52 -11.23 -37.18
N PRO A 34 -14.76 -10.06 -37.78
CA PRO A 34 -14.29 -8.78 -37.26
C PRO A 34 -14.95 -8.41 -35.94
N ARG A 35 -14.16 -7.82 -35.06
CA ARG A 35 -14.57 -7.31 -33.76
C ARG A 35 -14.20 -5.85 -33.61
N LYS A 36 -15.13 -5.06 -33.10
CA LYS A 36 -14.89 -3.65 -32.81
C LYS A 36 -13.97 -3.54 -31.61
N VAL A 37 -12.88 -2.80 -31.77
CA VAL A 37 -11.99 -2.35 -30.71
C VAL A 37 -12.51 -1.00 -30.22
N ARG A 38 -12.78 -0.91 -28.93
CA ARG A 38 -13.22 0.27 -28.20
C ARG A 38 -12.08 0.84 -27.36
N ARG A 39 -12.24 2.05 -26.84
CA ARG A 39 -11.25 2.68 -25.95
C ARG A 39 -10.77 1.78 -24.80
N LEU A 40 -11.65 0.95 -24.24
CA LEU A 40 -11.37 0.16 -23.02
C LEU A 40 -11.29 -1.35 -23.23
N ASN A 41 -11.75 -1.89 -24.36
CA ASN A 41 -11.87 -3.33 -24.60
C ASN A 41 -12.13 -3.64 -26.09
N ILE A 42 -12.29 -4.93 -26.40
CA ILE A 42 -12.84 -5.43 -27.68
C ILE A 42 -14.30 -5.83 -27.44
N ASP A 43 -15.20 -5.57 -28.39
CA ASP A 43 -16.61 -5.96 -28.31
C ASP A 43 -16.73 -7.48 -28.05
N GLY A 44 -17.42 -7.84 -26.96
CA GLY A 44 -17.54 -9.21 -26.43
C GLY A 44 -16.59 -9.52 -25.27
N ASP A 45 -15.65 -8.62 -24.96
CA ASP A 45 -14.73 -8.71 -23.82
C ASP A 45 -15.11 -7.78 -22.68
N GLY A 46 -14.80 -8.16 -21.45
CA GLY A 46 -14.98 -7.25 -20.30
C GLY A 46 -13.86 -7.36 -19.26
N GLN A 47 -13.70 -6.28 -18.50
CA GLN A 47 -12.72 -6.16 -17.43
C GLN A 47 -13.42 -6.39 -16.08
N GLY A 48 -13.09 -7.49 -15.40
CA GLY A 48 -13.73 -7.87 -14.13
C GLY A 48 -13.24 -7.07 -12.91
N ASP A 49 -12.25 -6.20 -13.10
CA ASP A 49 -11.66 -5.43 -12.00
C ASP A 49 -10.98 -4.18 -12.56
N LEU A 50 -11.67 -3.05 -12.47
CA LEU A 50 -11.15 -1.76 -12.94
C LEU A 50 -10.11 -1.16 -12.00
N ALA A 51 -10.05 -1.59 -10.73
CA ALA A 51 -9.08 -1.09 -9.75
C ALA A 51 -7.70 -1.73 -9.96
N GLY A 52 -7.66 -3.00 -10.37
CA GLY A 52 -6.41 -3.76 -10.51
C GLY A 52 -6.06 -4.24 -11.91
N HIS A 53 -7.03 -4.41 -12.83
CA HIS A 53 -6.86 -5.16 -14.08
C HIS A 53 -7.59 -4.56 -15.30
N GLY A 54 -7.88 -3.26 -15.26
CA GLY A 54 -8.59 -2.58 -16.34
C GLY A 54 -8.12 -1.16 -16.59
N GLY A 55 -8.91 -0.43 -17.37
CA GLY A 55 -8.63 0.95 -17.78
C GLY A 55 -7.87 1.05 -19.10
N GLU A 56 -7.67 2.29 -19.53
CA GLU A 56 -7.15 2.63 -20.86
C GLU A 56 -5.76 2.04 -21.13
N HIS A 57 -4.87 2.03 -20.14
CA HIS A 57 -3.53 1.46 -20.30
C HIS A 57 -3.50 -0.06 -20.42
N ARG A 58 -4.64 -0.75 -20.27
CA ARG A 58 -4.76 -2.22 -20.27
C ARG A 58 -5.92 -2.70 -21.13
N ALA A 59 -6.29 -1.93 -22.15
CA ALA A 59 -7.47 -2.18 -22.97
C ALA A 59 -7.40 -3.52 -23.74
N VAL A 60 -6.21 -3.86 -24.26
CA VAL A 60 -5.99 -5.08 -25.04
C VAL A 60 -4.69 -5.75 -24.60
N LEU A 61 -4.76 -7.00 -24.14
CA LEU A 61 -3.58 -7.82 -23.85
C LEU A 61 -3.15 -8.59 -25.11
N VAL A 62 -1.86 -8.55 -25.43
CA VAL A 62 -1.25 -9.30 -26.53
C VAL A 62 -0.36 -10.41 -25.97
N TYR A 63 -0.43 -11.59 -26.60
CA TYR A 63 0.45 -12.70 -26.26
C TYR A 63 0.86 -13.50 -27.50
N GLN A 64 2.12 -13.91 -27.55
CA GLN A 64 2.75 -14.48 -28.74
C GLN A 64 2.53 -15.99 -28.83
N HIS A 65 2.31 -16.50 -30.04
CA HIS A 65 2.25 -17.93 -30.34
C HIS A 65 3.55 -18.65 -29.97
N GLU A 66 4.70 -18.01 -30.14
CA GLU A 66 5.98 -18.56 -29.72
C GLU A 66 6.01 -18.84 -28.20
N SER A 67 5.40 -17.95 -27.39
CA SER A 67 5.26 -18.16 -25.95
C SER A 67 4.35 -19.36 -25.65
N TYR A 68 3.30 -19.61 -26.42
CA TYR A 68 2.51 -20.85 -26.31
C TYR A 68 3.37 -22.09 -26.53
N GLN A 69 4.14 -22.14 -27.61
CA GLN A 69 5.02 -23.28 -27.91
C GLN A 69 6.08 -23.49 -26.83
N TYR A 70 6.61 -22.40 -26.27
CA TYR A 70 7.52 -22.44 -25.14
C TYR A 70 6.88 -23.09 -23.91
N TRP A 71 5.69 -22.64 -23.50
CA TRP A 71 5.00 -23.16 -22.33
C TRP A 71 4.51 -24.60 -22.50
N GLN A 72 4.13 -25.02 -23.71
CA GLN A 72 3.82 -26.42 -23.98
C GLN A 72 5.01 -27.34 -23.67
N LYS A 73 6.22 -26.93 -24.10
CA LYS A 73 7.46 -27.68 -23.82
C LYS A 73 7.83 -27.60 -22.35
N GLN A 74 7.83 -26.40 -21.77
CA GLN A 74 8.27 -26.16 -20.39
C GLN A 74 7.36 -26.84 -19.35
N LEU A 75 6.05 -26.91 -19.60
CA LEU A 75 5.07 -27.53 -18.72
C LEU A 75 4.74 -28.98 -19.10
N GLY A 76 5.34 -29.51 -20.18
CA GLY A 76 5.08 -30.87 -20.66
C GLY A 76 3.62 -31.13 -21.04
N ARG A 77 2.91 -30.14 -21.61
CA ARG A 77 1.48 -30.23 -21.94
C ARG A 77 1.20 -29.75 -23.36
N SER A 78 0.21 -30.35 -24.03
CA SER A 78 -0.16 -30.05 -25.42
C SER A 78 -1.54 -29.41 -25.58
N ASP A 79 -2.29 -29.25 -24.48
CA ASP A 79 -3.69 -28.80 -24.46
C ASP A 79 -3.85 -27.26 -24.37
N LEU A 80 -2.77 -26.50 -24.60
CA LEU A 80 -2.85 -25.05 -24.59
C LEU A 80 -3.64 -24.50 -25.79
N THR A 81 -4.56 -23.57 -25.53
CA THR A 81 -5.47 -22.97 -26.53
C THR A 81 -5.42 -21.45 -26.49
N TYR A 82 -5.70 -20.78 -27.62
CA TYR A 82 -5.68 -19.32 -27.69
C TYR A 82 -6.68 -18.66 -26.74
N GLY A 83 -6.27 -17.53 -26.14
CA GLY A 83 -7.00 -16.85 -25.06
C GLY A 83 -6.73 -17.42 -23.66
N GLN A 84 -5.98 -18.52 -23.52
CA GLN A 84 -5.77 -19.19 -22.24
C GLN A 84 -4.85 -18.41 -21.29
N PHE A 85 -3.99 -17.54 -21.80
CA PHE A 85 -3.23 -16.61 -20.96
C PHE A 85 -4.05 -15.35 -20.63
N GLY A 86 -5.32 -15.29 -21.05
CA GLY A 86 -6.22 -14.16 -20.87
C GLY A 86 -5.98 -13.03 -21.84
N GLU A 87 -5.22 -13.27 -22.91
CA GLU A 87 -4.93 -12.29 -23.94
C GLU A 87 -6.11 -12.07 -24.87
N ASN A 88 -6.26 -10.84 -25.36
CA ASN A 88 -7.25 -10.49 -26.37
C ASN A 88 -6.75 -10.79 -27.78
N LEU A 89 -5.45 -10.63 -28.03
CA LEU A 89 -4.83 -10.91 -29.33
C LEU A 89 -3.74 -11.95 -29.15
N THR A 90 -3.94 -13.12 -29.76
CA THR A 90 -2.85 -14.08 -29.95
C THR A 90 -2.18 -13.77 -31.28
N VAL A 91 -0.87 -13.58 -31.28
CA VAL A 91 -0.13 -13.08 -32.46
C VAL A 91 1.02 -14.00 -32.85
N ASP A 92 1.36 -14.01 -34.14
CA ASP A 92 2.63 -14.50 -34.64
C ASP A 92 3.58 -13.31 -34.82
N GLY A 93 4.84 -13.47 -34.40
CA GLY A 93 5.80 -12.37 -34.24
C GLY A 93 5.58 -11.51 -32.98
N LEU A 94 6.12 -10.28 -33.00
CA LEU A 94 6.12 -9.32 -31.87
C LEU A 94 6.74 -9.89 -30.58
N PRO A 95 7.98 -10.41 -30.62
CA PRO A 95 8.62 -10.94 -29.41
C PRO A 95 8.80 -9.84 -28.35
N ASP A 96 8.64 -10.19 -27.07
CA ASP A 96 8.73 -9.24 -25.94
C ASP A 96 10.09 -8.50 -25.89
N ALA A 97 11.15 -9.10 -26.44
CA ALA A 97 12.48 -8.52 -26.53
C ALA A 97 12.65 -7.47 -27.65
N GLU A 98 11.72 -7.37 -28.59
CA GLU A 98 11.79 -6.41 -29.71
C GLU A 98 10.72 -5.30 -29.62
N VAL A 99 9.55 -5.63 -29.08
CA VAL A 99 8.45 -4.66 -28.90
C VAL A 99 8.81 -3.66 -27.82
N CYS A 100 8.78 -2.37 -28.12
CA CYS A 100 9.12 -1.30 -27.17
C CYS A 100 7.89 -0.63 -26.57
N ILE A 101 8.00 -0.17 -25.31
CA ILE A 101 6.95 0.66 -24.70
C ILE A 101 6.85 1.98 -25.48
N GLY A 102 5.63 2.35 -25.87
CA GLY A 102 5.33 3.48 -26.74
C GLY A 102 5.32 3.16 -28.23
N ASP A 103 5.68 1.94 -28.67
CA ASP A 103 5.48 1.53 -30.06
C ASP A 103 4.00 1.62 -30.44
N ARG A 104 3.73 2.04 -31.68
CA ARG A 104 2.38 2.20 -32.22
C ARG A 104 2.14 1.24 -33.36
N TYR A 105 1.09 0.45 -33.24
CA TYR A 105 0.74 -0.56 -34.24
C TYR A 105 -0.63 -0.30 -34.85
N ARG A 106 -0.72 -0.48 -36.16
CA ARG A 106 -1.99 -0.60 -36.88
C ARG A 106 -2.32 -2.08 -37.05
N ILE A 107 -3.53 -2.45 -36.68
CA ILE A 107 -4.09 -3.79 -36.83
C ILE A 107 -5.52 -3.61 -37.33
N GLY A 108 -5.85 -4.21 -38.48
CA GLY A 108 -7.10 -3.92 -39.18
C GLY A 108 -7.26 -2.40 -39.40
N SER A 109 -8.37 -1.84 -38.93
CA SER A 109 -8.63 -0.39 -39.00
C SER A 109 -8.31 0.38 -37.71
N ALA A 110 -7.82 -0.30 -36.66
CA ALA A 110 -7.54 0.27 -35.34
C ALA A 110 -6.08 0.71 -35.19
N LEU A 111 -5.83 1.65 -34.28
CA LEU A 111 -4.49 2.11 -33.91
C LEU A 111 -4.26 1.95 -32.41
N PHE A 112 -3.12 1.35 -32.06
CA PHE A 112 -2.74 1.01 -30.70
C PHE A 112 -1.41 1.64 -30.30
N GLU A 113 -1.16 1.74 -28.99
CA GLU A 113 0.14 2.08 -28.43
C GLU A 113 0.48 1.15 -27.25
N VAL A 114 1.71 0.64 -27.20
CA VAL A 114 2.21 -0.22 -26.13
C VAL A 114 2.41 0.59 -24.86
N THR A 115 1.82 0.16 -23.74
CA THR A 115 1.77 0.94 -22.50
C THR A 115 2.55 0.33 -21.35
N GLN A 116 2.64 -1.00 -21.27
CA GLN A 116 3.31 -1.70 -20.18
C GLN A 116 3.40 -3.20 -20.48
N PRO A 117 4.36 -3.91 -19.84
CA PRO A 117 4.30 -5.35 -19.73
C PRO A 117 3.05 -5.82 -18.97
N ARG A 118 2.77 -7.11 -19.09
CA ARG A 118 1.74 -7.78 -18.30
C ARG A 118 2.09 -7.74 -16.82
N VAL A 119 1.18 -7.22 -16.00
CA VAL A 119 1.23 -7.45 -14.55
C VAL A 119 0.76 -8.87 -14.26
N THR A 120 1.66 -9.72 -13.80
CA THR A 120 1.37 -11.12 -13.47
C THR A 120 0.51 -11.20 -12.20
N CYS A 121 -0.53 -12.05 -12.22
CA CYS A 121 -1.47 -12.21 -11.10
C CYS A 121 -1.90 -13.66 -10.94
N TYR A 122 -2.40 -14.01 -9.77
CA TYR A 122 -2.80 -15.39 -9.43
C TYR A 122 -3.83 -16.01 -10.40
N ARG A 123 -4.65 -15.19 -11.09
CA ARG A 123 -5.70 -15.67 -12.00
C ARG A 123 -5.18 -16.47 -13.18
N VAL A 124 -3.97 -16.15 -13.69
CA VAL A 124 -3.36 -16.96 -14.75
C VAL A 124 -3.03 -18.36 -14.24
N GLY A 125 -2.59 -18.47 -12.99
CA GLY A 125 -2.34 -19.76 -12.35
C GLY A 125 -3.61 -20.56 -12.15
N ILE A 126 -4.72 -19.91 -11.78
CA ILE A 126 -6.05 -20.58 -11.75
C ILE A 126 -6.42 -21.10 -13.14
N ARG A 127 -6.33 -20.25 -14.17
CA ARG A 127 -6.73 -20.61 -15.55
C ARG A 127 -5.89 -21.73 -16.15
N MET A 128 -4.61 -21.75 -15.81
CA MET A 128 -3.62 -22.72 -16.27
C MET A 128 -3.59 -23.99 -15.42
N ASN A 129 -4.22 -23.99 -14.24
CA ASN A 129 -4.02 -25.01 -13.20
C ASN A 129 -2.52 -25.16 -12.82
N GLU A 130 -1.85 -24.03 -12.67
CA GLU A 130 -0.42 -23.93 -12.34
C GLU A 130 -0.22 -22.74 -11.38
N PRO A 131 -0.24 -22.96 -10.05
CA PRO A 131 -0.17 -21.88 -9.06
C PRO A 131 1.04 -20.95 -9.23
N ASP A 132 2.18 -21.49 -9.68
CA ASP A 132 3.43 -20.74 -9.82
C ASP A 132 3.53 -19.99 -11.16
N MET A 133 2.52 -20.08 -12.03
CA MET A 133 2.55 -19.50 -13.37
C MET A 133 2.88 -18.01 -13.38
N ALA A 134 2.45 -17.25 -12.36
CA ALA A 134 2.78 -15.83 -12.25
C ALA A 134 4.29 -15.58 -12.08
N ALA A 135 4.99 -16.42 -11.30
CA ALA A 135 6.44 -16.36 -11.14
C ALA A 135 7.19 -16.90 -12.35
N LEU A 136 6.67 -17.98 -12.96
CA LEU A 136 7.26 -18.56 -14.17
C LEU A 136 7.28 -17.55 -15.33
N LEU A 137 6.20 -16.78 -15.55
CA LEU A 137 6.15 -15.77 -16.61
C LEU A 137 7.29 -14.75 -16.52
N VAL A 138 7.56 -14.26 -15.31
CA VAL A 138 8.65 -13.28 -15.06
C VAL A 138 10.01 -13.95 -15.18
N LYS A 139 10.21 -15.09 -14.49
CA LYS A 139 11.50 -15.80 -14.47
C LYS A 139 11.98 -16.19 -15.87
N HIS A 140 11.04 -16.48 -16.77
CA HIS A 140 11.33 -16.89 -18.15
C HIS A 140 11.22 -15.73 -19.16
N GLY A 141 10.98 -14.49 -18.71
CA GLY A 141 10.98 -13.29 -19.54
C GLY A 141 9.88 -13.27 -20.62
N ARG A 142 8.71 -13.84 -20.31
CA ARG A 142 7.58 -13.96 -21.25
C ARG A 142 6.29 -13.36 -20.70
N PRO A 143 6.27 -12.06 -20.35
CA PRO A 143 5.09 -11.44 -19.77
C PRO A 143 3.96 -11.25 -20.80
N GLY A 144 4.27 -11.01 -22.08
CA GLY A 144 3.35 -10.30 -22.97
C GLY A 144 3.17 -8.83 -22.58
N PHE A 145 2.31 -8.11 -23.30
CA PHE A 145 2.16 -6.66 -23.13
C PHE A 145 0.75 -6.16 -23.38
N TYR A 146 0.45 -5.01 -22.77
CA TYR A 146 -0.80 -4.31 -22.97
C TYR A 146 -0.69 -3.18 -24.00
N LEU A 147 -1.80 -2.97 -24.69
CA LEU A 147 -2.03 -1.87 -25.60
C LEU A 147 -3.14 -0.96 -25.05
N ARG A 148 -2.99 0.35 -25.24
CA ARG A 148 -4.11 1.30 -25.25
C ARG A 148 -4.59 1.56 -26.67
N VAL A 149 -5.84 1.97 -26.81
CA VAL A 149 -6.48 2.25 -28.09
C VAL A 149 -6.43 3.75 -28.39
N LEU A 150 -5.65 4.13 -29.41
CA LEU A 150 -5.55 5.52 -29.89
C LEU A 150 -6.66 5.84 -30.91
N LYS A 151 -7.06 4.85 -31.71
CA LYS A 151 -8.17 4.95 -32.66
C LYS A 151 -8.97 3.65 -32.66
N GLU A 152 -10.26 3.76 -32.33
CA GLU A 152 -11.21 2.66 -32.44
C GLU A 152 -11.35 2.17 -33.89
N GLY A 153 -11.59 0.88 -34.05
CA GLY A 153 -11.60 0.24 -35.36
C GLY A 153 -12.01 -1.22 -35.27
N ASP A 154 -11.87 -1.95 -36.35
CA ASP A 154 -12.22 -3.36 -36.43
C ASP A 154 -10.93 -4.18 -36.58
N VAL A 155 -10.87 -5.32 -35.88
CA VAL A 155 -9.76 -6.29 -35.94
C VAL A 155 -10.31 -7.70 -36.12
N GLU A 156 -9.61 -8.54 -36.87
CA GLU A 156 -9.92 -9.96 -37.01
C GLU A 156 -8.67 -10.84 -37.09
N ALA A 157 -8.88 -12.15 -36.91
CA ALA A 157 -7.82 -13.13 -37.15
C ALA A 157 -7.40 -13.08 -38.63
N GLY A 158 -6.10 -13.04 -38.88
CA GLY A 158 -5.52 -12.91 -40.20
C GLY A 158 -4.99 -11.51 -40.51
N ASP A 159 -5.38 -10.49 -39.75
CA ASP A 159 -4.89 -9.12 -39.91
C ASP A 159 -3.36 -9.01 -39.76
N GLU A 160 -2.76 -8.18 -40.61
CA GLU A 160 -1.37 -7.79 -40.49
C GLU A 160 -1.17 -6.79 -39.34
N ILE A 161 -0.05 -6.92 -38.63
CA ILE A 161 0.34 -6.00 -37.56
C ILE A 161 1.50 -5.14 -38.07
N ALA A 162 1.17 -3.89 -38.42
CA ALA A 162 2.12 -2.94 -38.99
C ALA A 162 2.60 -1.93 -37.94
N LEU A 163 3.92 -1.84 -37.73
CA LEU A 163 4.52 -0.79 -36.91
C LEU A 163 4.39 0.56 -37.63
N VAL A 164 3.72 1.51 -36.99
CA VAL A 164 3.46 2.86 -37.52
C VAL A 164 4.47 3.87 -36.96
N ALA A 165 4.85 3.72 -35.70
CA ALA A 165 5.84 4.58 -35.05
C ALA A 165 6.53 3.81 -33.93
N SER A 166 7.83 4.06 -33.75
CA SER A 166 8.57 3.51 -32.62
C SER A 166 8.40 4.36 -31.37
N GLY A 167 8.35 3.70 -30.21
CA GLY A 167 8.32 4.35 -28.91
C GLY A 167 9.60 5.11 -28.60
N PRO A 168 9.53 6.17 -27.80
CA PRO A 168 10.70 6.90 -27.33
C PRO A 168 11.55 6.00 -26.42
N GLU A 169 12.84 6.33 -26.30
CA GLU A 169 13.85 5.58 -25.53
C GLU A 169 14.09 4.14 -25.99
N ARG A 170 13.23 3.51 -26.82
CA ARG A 170 13.43 2.16 -27.40
C ARG A 170 13.71 1.09 -26.33
N MET A 171 12.96 1.12 -25.22
CA MET A 171 13.02 0.08 -24.19
C MET A 171 11.98 -0.99 -24.45
N SER A 172 12.44 -2.23 -24.61
CA SER A 172 11.60 -3.39 -24.88
C SER A 172 10.68 -3.74 -23.70
N VAL A 173 9.64 -4.52 -23.98
CA VAL A 173 8.75 -5.09 -22.97
C VAL A 173 9.54 -5.94 -21.99
N SER A 174 10.45 -6.79 -22.47
CA SER A 174 11.32 -7.62 -21.62
C SER A 174 12.26 -6.79 -20.74
N GLU A 175 12.86 -5.70 -21.26
CA GLU A 175 13.71 -4.81 -20.47
C GLU A 175 12.92 -4.14 -19.34
N ILE A 176 11.73 -3.61 -19.64
CA ILE A 176 10.89 -2.92 -18.65
C ILE A 176 10.39 -3.90 -17.59
N ASP A 177 9.97 -5.11 -17.98
CA ASP A 177 9.51 -6.15 -17.05
C ASP A 177 10.63 -6.61 -16.10
N ALA A 178 11.81 -6.90 -16.66
CA ALA A 178 12.99 -7.27 -15.90
C ALA A 178 13.43 -6.15 -14.94
N LEU A 179 13.39 -4.89 -15.39
CA LEU A 179 13.78 -3.74 -14.58
C LEU A 179 12.94 -3.59 -13.30
N LEU A 180 11.67 -4.04 -13.32
CA LEU A 180 10.81 -4.00 -12.13
C LEU A 180 10.99 -5.23 -11.24
N TYR A 181 11.02 -6.44 -11.84
CA TYR A 181 10.87 -7.68 -11.08
C TYR A 181 12.15 -8.48 -10.85
N LEU A 182 13.24 -8.19 -11.57
CA LEU A 182 14.52 -8.86 -11.38
C LEU A 182 15.49 -7.97 -10.58
N PRO A 183 16.45 -8.58 -9.84
CA PRO A 183 17.40 -7.82 -9.03
C PRO A 183 18.28 -6.85 -9.82
N GLY A 184 18.75 -5.79 -9.15
CA GLY A 184 19.86 -4.93 -9.60
C GLY A 184 19.48 -3.53 -10.13
N HIS A 185 18.18 -3.24 -10.27
CA HIS A 185 17.55 -1.97 -10.65
C HIS A 185 18.48 -0.76 -10.97
N PRO A 186 19.14 -0.71 -12.14
CA PRO A 186 20.15 0.33 -12.41
C PRO A 186 19.53 1.73 -12.58
N ARG A 187 20.06 2.73 -11.89
CA ARG A 187 19.59 4.13 -11.91
C ARG A 187 19.32 4.67 -13.32
N GLU A 188 20.27 4.50 -14.22
CA GLU A 188 20.19 5.02 -15.59
C GLU A 188 19.01 4.40 -16.35
N GLN A 189 18.74 3.11 -16.14
CA GLN A 189 17.62 2.41 -16.78
C GLN A 189 16.28 2.84 -16.19
N LEU A 190 16.19 3.04 -14.87
CA LEU A 190 14.99 3.57 -14.22
C LEU A 190 14.67 4.98 -14.74
N GLN A 191 15.66 5.86 -14.81
CA GLN A 191 15.50 7.20 -15.38
C GLN A 191 15.11 7.17 -16.85
N ARG A 192 15.71 6.27 -17.64
CA ARG A 192 15.34 6.04 -19.05
C ARG A 192 13.87 5.62 -19.19
N ALA A 193 13.40 4.68 -18.36
CA ALA A 193 12.02 4.23 -18.37
C ALA A 193 11.02 5.35 -18.01
N LEU A 194 11.36 6.21 -17.03
CA LEU A 194 10.52 7.32 -16.61
C LEU A 194 10.36 8.43 -17.67
N ARG A 195 11.28 8.52 -18.64
CA ARG A 195 11.14 9.43 -19.79
C ARG A 195 10.10 8.97 -20.82
N ILE A 196 9.61 7.72 -20.74
CA ILE A 196 8.64 7.16 -21.69
C ILE A 196 7.22 7.65 -21.35
N PRO A 197 6.58 8.52 -22.17
CA PRO A 197 5.27 9.09 -21.84
C PRO A 197 4.15 8.05 -21.81
N ALA A 198 4.27 6.96 -22.57
CA ALA A 198 3.25 5.91 -22.69
C ALA A 198 3.22 4.94 -21.49
N LEU A 199 4.28 4.88 -20.67
CA LEU A 199 4.40 3.95 -19.55
C LEU A 199 3.24 4.14 -18.56
N SER A 200 2.61 3.09 -18.05
CA SER A 200 1.46 3.31 -17.17
C SER A 200 1.86 3.93 -15.81
N ILE A 201 0.91 4.64 -15.18
CA ILE A 201 1.13 5.33 -13.89
C ILE A 201 1.64 4.38 -12.81
N GLY A 202 1.11 3.14 -12.76
CA GLY A 202 1.55 2.14 -11.78
C GLY A 202 3.03 1.81 -11.90
N TRP A 203 3.52 1.57 -13.12
CA TRP A 203 4.92 1.26 -13.36
C TRP A 203 5.84 2.46 -13.09
N ARG A 204 5.42 3.68 -13.46
CA ARG A 204 6.16 4.90 -13.12
C ARG A 204 6.36 5.05 -11.62
N ARG A 205 5.30 4.89 -10.82
CA ARG A 205 5.38 4.96 -9.36
C ARG A 205 6.35 3.93 -8.78
N SER A 206 6.36 2.71 -9.31
CA SER A 206 7.31 1.67 -8.85
C SER A 206 8.76 2.04 -9.18
N PHE A 207 9.04 2.59 -10.37
CA PHE A 207 10.39 3.02 -10.74
C PHE A 207 10.87 4.26 -9.96
N GLU A 208 9.97 5.20 -9.66
CA GLU A 208 10.27 6.34 -8.76
C GLU A 208 10.61 5.88 -7.35
N ALA A 209 9.90 4.87 -6.82
CA ALA A 209 10.18 4.28 -5.51
C ALA A 209 11.56 3.62 -5.46
N LEU A 210 11.91 2.85 -6.50
CA LEU A 210 13.24 2.22 -6.62
C LEU A 210 14.37 3.26 -6.67
N LEU A 211 14.21 4.34 -7.46
CA LEU A 211 15.21 5.43 -7.52
C LEU A 211 15.44 6.10 -6.16
N THR A 212 14.37 6.29 -5.39
CA THR A 212 14.43 6.95 -4.07
C THR A 212 15.18 6.09 -3.03
N GLN A 213 15.14 4.75 -3.18
CA GLN A 213 15.85 3.83 -2.30
C GLN A 213 17.37 3.83 -2.58
N GLU A 214 17.77 3.86 -3.85
CA GLU A 214 19.18 3.87 -4.25
C GLU A 214 19.92 5.13 -3.78
N ASP A 215 19.25 6.30 -3.83
CA ASP A 215 19.82 7.58 -3.36
C ASP A 215 20.16 7.58 -1.85
N LYS A 216 19.66 6.61 -1.08
CA LYS A 216 19.94 6.44 0.36
C LYS A 216 21.16 5.54 0.65
N GLY A 217 21.90 5.10 -0.37
CA GLY A 217 23.19 4.40 -0.22
C GLY A 217 23.11 2.95 0.27
N GLY A 218 21.92 2.32 0.21
CA GLY A 218 21.77 0.89 0.47
C GLY A 218 22.20 0.06 -0.75
N ALA A 219 22.65 -1.18 -0.52
CA ALA A 219 22.69 -2.17 -1.59
C ALA A 219 21.26 -2.30 -2.16
N ALA A 220 21.09 -2.17 -3.48
CA ALA A 220 19.78 -2.17 -4.13
C ALA A 220 19.06 -3.51 -3.91
N SER A 221 18.25 -3.62 -2.84
CA SER A 221 17.40 -4.77 -2.59
C SER A 221 15.92 -4.36 -2.47
N GLY A 222 15.13 -4.92 -3.37
CA GLY A 222 13.67 -5.02 -3.29
C GLY A 222 12.86 -3.88 -3.86
N ASN A 223 11.97 -4.24 -4.78
CA ASN A 223 10.91 -3.39 -5.29
C ASN A 223 9.70 -3.39 -4.33
N ALA A 224 9.11 -2.23 -4.00
CA ALA A 224 7.82 -2.20 -3.27
C ALA A 224 6.62 -2.67 -4.13
N GLY A 225 6.88 -3.15 -5.34
CA GLY A 225 5.89 -3.60 -6.30
C GLY A 225 4.98 -2.49 -6.82
N LEU A 226 3.83 -2.91 -7.36
CA LEU A 226 2.75 -2.02 -7.78
C LEU A 226 1.80 -1.65 -6.62
N GLY A 227 2.23 -1.89 -5.37
CA GLY A 227 1.53 -1.52 -4.15
C GLY A 227 1.74 -0.05 -3.77
N PRO A 228 1.08 0.44 -2.71
CA PRO A 228 1.44 1.74 -2.11
C PRO A 228 2.89 1.71 -1.61
N ALA A 229 3.55 2.87 -1.61
CA ALA A 229 4.94 2.97 -1.20
C ALA A 229 5.14 2.51 0.26
N SER A 230 6.11 1.62 0.46
CA SER A 230 6.65 1.29 1.78
C SER A 230 7.38 2.50 2.37
N GLY A 231 7.30 2.66 3.70
CA GLY A 231 8.09 3.69 4.40
C GLY A 231 9.59 3.41 4.32
N PRO A 232 10.44 4.35 4.79
CA PRO A 232 11.88 4.14 4.85
C PRO A 232 12.25 2.92 5.72
N SER A 233 13.40 2.30 5.42
CA SER A 233 13.93 1.19 6.20
C SER A 233 14.09 1.58 7.67
N PRO A 234 13.77 0.66 8.59
CA PRO A 234 13.89 0.93 10.01
C PRO A 234 15.37 1.09 10.40
N ALA A 235 15.65 2.01 11.34
CA ALA A 235 17.02 2.25 11.82
C ALA A 235 17.64 1.09 12.61
N TRP A 236 16.83 0.14 13.08
CA TRP A 236 17.27 -1.13 13.66
C TRP A 236 16.19 -2.20 13.45
N SER A 237 16.59 -3.47 13.48
CA SER A 237 15.68 -4.62 13.42
C SER A 237 15.26 -5.08 14.81
N GLY A 238 14.05 -5.63 14.94
CA GLY A 238 13.54 -6.14 16.21
C GLY A 238 13.22 -5.04 17.21
N PHE A 239 13.48 -5.33 18.48
CA PHE A 239 13.08 -4.49 19.60
C PHE A 239 14.30 -4.04 20.41
N ARG A 240 14.31 -2.76 20.77
CA ARG A 240 15.28 -2.14 21.68
C ARG A 240 14.58 -1.78 22.99
N SER A 241 15.30 -1.88 24.10
CA SER A 241 14.76 -1.55 25.43
C SER A 241 14.75 -0.05 25.67
N PHE A 242 13.60 0.45 26.14
CA PHE A 242 13.37 1.84 26.52
C PHE A 242 12.89 1.92 27.95
N ARG A 243 13.36 2.92 28.69
CA ARG A 243 12.85 3.27 30.00
C ARG A 243 11.70 4.26 29.84
N VAL A 244 10.60 4.00 30.53
CA VAL A 244 9.52 4.97 30.71
C VAL A 244 10.01 6.06 31.65
N GLY A 245 10.55 7.15 31.11
CA GLY A 245 11.10 8.25 31.91
C GLY A 245 10.02 9.01 32.65
N ARG A 246 8.93 9.33 31.97
CA ARG A 246 7.78 10.05 32.54
C ARG A 246 6.48 9.63 31.88
N MET A 247 5.41 9.64 32.66
CA MET A 247 4.04 9.50 32.19
C MET A 247 3.31 10.84 32.40
N VAL A 248 2.59 11.33 31.40
CA VAL A 248 1.88 12.62 31.43
C VAL A 248 0.42 12.38 31.06
N HIS A 249 -0.51 12.89 31.87
CA HIS A 249 -1.93 12.84 31.58
C HIS A 249 -2.31 14.05 30.71
N GLU A 250 -2.70 13.81 29.47
CA GLU A 250 -2.92 14.85 28.45
C GLU A 250 -4.40 15.24 28.33
N SER A 251 -5.29 14.29 28.63
CA SER A 251 -6.75 14.41 28.70
C SER A 251 -7.27 13.25 29.54
N ASP A 252 -8.57 13.26 29.90
CA ASP A 252 -9.19 12.22 30.73
C ASP A 252 -8.94 10.79 30.23
N ASP A 253 -8.79 10.62 28.92
CA ASP A 253 -8.61 9.35 28.23
C ASP A 253 -7.24 9.19 27.55
N VAL A 254 -6.31 10.16 27.63
CA VAL A 254 -5.00 10.07 26.96
C VAL A 254 -3.84 10.22 27.94
N THR A 255 -2.91 9.27 27.89
CA THR A 255 -1.65 9.28 28.64
C THR A 255 -0.46 9.22 27.68
N SER A 256 0.45 10.18 27.80
CA SER A 256 1.75 10.16 27.10
C SER A 256 2.82 9.42 27.88
N LEU A 257 3.62 8.61 27.19
CA LEU A 257 4.82 7.96 27.70
C LEU A 257 6.05 8.60 27.05
N LEU A 258 6.96 9.14 27.86
CA LEU A 258 8.27 9.59 27.41
C LEU A 258 9.25 8.43 27.56
N LEU A 259 9.73 7.92 26.43
CA LEU A 259 10.56 6.74 26.30
C LEU A 259 12.00 7.15 26.00
N ALA A 260 12.90 6.91 26.94
CA ALA A 260 14.34 7.12 26.75
C ALA A 260 15.03 5.78 26.50
N PRO A 261 16.02 5.68 25.60
CA PRO A 261 16.74 4.44 25.34
C PRO A 261 17.45 3.97 26.63
N ALA A 262 17.25 2.69 27.01
CA ALA A 262 17.71 2.18 28.30
C ALA A 262 19.25 2.02 28.38
N ASP A 263 19.90 1.95 27.22
CA ASP A 263 21.37 1.85 27.06
C ASP A 263 22.05 3.24 27.01
N GLY A 264 21.29 4.33 27.09
CA GLY A 264 21.79 5.71 27.01
C GLY A 264 22.31 6.15 25.64
N GLN A 265 22.26 5.29 24.63
CA GLN A 265 22.71 5.63 23.27
C GLN A 265 21.62 6.38 22.52
N PRO A 266 21.95 7.33 21.63
CA PRO A 266 20.96 8.02 20.82
C PRO A 266 20.04 7.08 20.04
N VAL A 267 18.83 7.54 19.75
CA VAL A 267 17.89 6.90 18.82
C VAL A 267 17.86 7.68 17.52
N ALA A 268 17.49 7.02 16.42
CA ALA A 268 17.29 7.71 15.15
C ALA A 268 16.14 8.71 15.28
N THR A 269 16.35 9.96 14.84
CA THR A 269 15.27 10.95 14.82
C THR A 269 14.19 10.48 13.84
N ALA A 270 12.99 10.24 14.34
CA ALA A 270 11.87 9.82 13.51
C ALA A 270 11.38 10.97 12.62
N LEU A 271 10.91 10.63 11.42
CA LEU A 271 10.24 11.60 10.56
C LEU A 271 8.86 11.97 11.15
N PRO A 272 8.43 13.24 11.04
CA PRO A 272 7.16 13.69 11.64
C PRO A 272 5.97 12.95 11.05
N GLY A 273 5.26 12.18 11.88
CA GLY A 273 4.13 11.32 11.50
C GLY A 273 4.38 9.81 11.58
N GLN A 274 5.63 9.38 11.77
CA GLN A 274 5.98 7.97 11.97
C GLN A 274 5.46 7.40 13.30
N PHE A 275 5.44 6.07 13.38
CA PHE A 275 5.02 5.31 14.55
C PHE A 275 6.06 4.27 14.98
N VAL A 276 5.92 3.75 16.19
CA VAL A 276 6.69 2.62 16.72
C VAL A 276 5.76 1.49 17.16
N VAL A 277 6.24 0.26 17.15
CA VAL A 277 5.55 -0.88 17.78
C VAL A 277 6.11 -1.06 19.18
N LEU A 278 5.24 -1.01 20.18
CA LEU A 278 5.58 -1.33 21.56
C LEU A 278 5.22 -2.76 21.90
N ARG A 279 6.16 -3.44 22.57
CA ARG A 279 5.92 -4.68 23.30
C ARG A 279 5.66 -4.33 24.76
N LEU A 280 4.41 -4.52 25.19
CA LEU A 280 3.94 -4.22 26.54
C LEU A 280 3.72 -5.53 27.31
N GLY A 281 4.44 -5.73 28.43
CA GLY A 281 4.38 -6.94 29.24
C GLY A 281 5.76 -7.53 29.52
N THR A 282 5.85 -8.43 30.49
CA THR A 282 7.13 -8.95 31.01
C THR A 282 7.59 -10.26 30.37
N SER A 283 6.68 -11.05 29.78
CA SER A 283 7.00 -12.29 29.06
C SER A 283 6.57 -12.24 27.60
N SER A 284 7.31 -12.90 26.71
CA SER A 284 7.03 -12.94 25.27
C SER A 284 5.65 -13.51 24.94
N GLU A 285 5.15 -14.44 25.76
CA GLU A 285 3.89 -15.15 25.59
C GLU A 285 2.64 -14.31 25.94
N THR A 286 2.78 -13.35 26.86
CA THR A 286 1.67 -12.49 27.32
C THR A 286 1.77 -11.06 26.82
N ALA A 287 2.87 -10.72 26.14
CA ALA A 287 3.14 -9.37 25.70
C ALA A 287 2.15 -8.90 24.62
N LEU A 288 1.59 -7.72 24.84
CA LEU A 288 0.75 -7.02 23.89
C LEU A 288 1.64 -6.25 22.91
N MET A 289 1.48 -6.50 21.62
CA MET A 289 2.12 -5.74 20.54
C MET A 289 1.17 -4.68 20.01
N ARG A 290 1.53 -3.40 20.08
CA ARG A 290 0.67 -2.30 19.59
C ARG A 290 1.48 -1.21 18.90
N SER A 291 0.94 -0.69 17.82
CA SER A 291 1.50 0.45 17.09
C SER A 291 1.02 1.77 17.69
N TYR A 292 1.93 2.72 17.90
CA TYR A 292 1.63 4.07 18.38
C TYR A 292 2.43 5.11 17.59
N SER A 293 1.72 6.09 17.03
CA SER A 293 2.35 7.27 16.43
C SER A 293 3.20 8.01 17.45
N LEU A 294 4.35 8.49 17.01
CA LEU A 294 5.15 9.42 17.78
C LEU A 294 4.44 10.77 17.77
N SER A 295 4.25 11.35 18.95
CA SER A 295 3.44 12.55 19.15
C SER A 295 4.24 13.78 19.57
N GLY A 296 5.50 13.61 19.96
CA GLY A 296 6.37 14.67 20.46
C GLY A 296 7.26 15.30 19.39
N GLN A 297 8.08 16.26 19.82
CA GLN A 297 9.14 16.82 19.00
C GLN A 297 10.08 15.71 18.49
N PRO A 298 10.43 15.71 17.18
CA PRO A 298 11.46 14.81 16.66
C PRO A 298 12.75 14.94 17.47
N SER A 299 13.20 13.82 18.06
CA SER A 299 14.31 13.81 19.00
C SER A 299 15.13 12.53 18.87
N ALA A 300 16.45 12.69 19.02
CA ALA A 300 17.40 11.58 19.10
C ALA A 300 17.60 11.05 20.53
N ALA A 301 16.90 11.63 21.52
CA ALA A 301 17.07 11.30 22.93
C ALA A 301 15.83 10.64 23.55
N VAL A 302 14.63 11.08 23.16
CA VAL A 302 13.37 10.63 23.76
C VAL A 302 12.31 10.51 22.69
N TYR A 303 11.54 9.42 22.75
CA TYR A 303 10.30 9.29 22.00
C TYR A 303 9.11 9.60 22.91
N ARG A 304 8.13 10.36 22.42
CA ARG A 304 6.82 10.47 23.06
C ARG A 304 5.80 9.69 22.25
N VAL A 305 5.14 8.73 22.90
CA VAL A 305 3.93 8.08 22.38
C VAL A 305 2.76 8.49 23.27
N SER A 306 1.58 8.66 22.68
CA SER A 306 0.39 9.04 23.44
C SER A 306 -0.71 8.05 23.19
N VAL A 307 -1.21 7.45 24.26
CA VAL A 307 -2.11 6.30 24.21
C VAL A 307 -3.47 6.71 24.73
N LYS A 308 -4.48 6.55 23.87
CA LYS A 308 -5.88 6.66 24.27
C LYS A 308 -6.34 5.37 24.96
N ARG A 309 -6.99 5.51 26.11
CA ARG A 309 -7.68 4.43 26.81
C ARG A 309 -9.01 4.13 26.12
N GLU A 310 -9.02 3.07 25.32
CA GLU A 310 -10.27 2.53 24.79
C GLU A 310 -11.00 1.69 25.84
N PRO A 311 -12.35 1.77 25.93
CA PRO A 311 -13.14 0.85 26.74
C PRO A 311 -12.82 -0.59 26.37
N HIS A 312 -12.40 -1.40 27.36
CA HIS A 312 -11.95 -2.80 27.19
C HIS A 312 -10.64 -3.00 26.40
N GLY A 313 -9.87 -1.93 26.15
CA GLY A 313 -8.56 -2.03 25.49
C GLY A 313 -7.47 -2.58 26.41
N ALA A 314 -7.00 -3.80 26.15
CA ALA A 314 -6.00 -4.47 26.99
C ALA A 314 -4.70 -3.66 27.19
N ALA A 315 -4.24 -2.96 26.15
CA ALA A 315 -3.01 -2.17 26.21
C ALA A 315 -3.16 -0.87 27.02
N GLY A 316 -4.28 -0.16 26.85
CA GLY A 316 -4.58 1.03 27.65
C GLY A 316 -4.73 0.68 29.13
N THR A 317 -5.44 -0.42 29.44
CA THR A 317 -5.53 -0.94 30.80
C THR A 317 -4.15 -1.29 31.37
N TYR A 318 -3.30 -1.98 30.62
CA TYR A 318 -1.94 -2.32 31.07
C TYR A 318 -1.13 -1.06 31.42
N ILE A 319 -1.16 -0.05 30.55
CA ILE A 319 -0.43 1.20 30.75
C ILE A 319 -0.89 1.91 32.03
N ASP A 320 -2.20 1.98 32.27
CA ASP A 320 -2.71 2.68 33.45
C ASP A 320 -2.49 1.89 34.74
N THR A 321 -2.74 0.58 34.74
CA THR A 321 -2.78 -0.18 35.98
C THR A 321 -1.43 -0.79 36.35
N HIS A 322 -0.58 -1.14 35.38
CA HIS A 322 0.66 -1.88 35.61
C HIS A 322 1.93 -1.09 35.32
N LEU A 323 1.94 -0.23 34.29
CA LEU A 323 3.14 0.51 33.89
C LEU A 323 3.40 1.70 34.82
N ARG A 324 4.66 1.91 35.19
CA ARG A 324 5.12 3.04 36.00
C ARG A 324 6.35 3.70 35.39
N ALA A 325 6.59 4.96 35.75
CA ALA A 325 7.85 5.60 35.43
C ALA A 325 9.02 4.82 36.06
N GLY A 326 10.08 4.63 35.30
CA GLY A 326 11.22 3.78 35.63
C GLY A 326 11.18 2.40 34.98
N ASP A 327 9.99 1.89 34.60
CA ASP A 327 9.84 0.58 33.99
C ASP A 327 10.49 0.50 32.61
N LEU A 328 10.78 -0.72 32.18
CA LEU A 328 11.28 -1.00 30.84
C LEU A 328 10.14 -1.48 29.94
N VAL A 329 10.09 -0.93 28.74
CA VAL A 329 9.29 -1.40 27.60
C VAL A 329 10.22 -1.67 26.43
N GLN A 330 9.81 -2.48 25.47
CA GLN A 330 10.58 -2.63 24.23
C GLN A 330 9.87 -1.95 23.07
N ALA A 331 10.63 -1.27 22.21
CA ALA A 331 10.12 -0.56 21.04
C ALA A 331 10.88 -0.96 19.77
N SER A 332 10.15 -1.05 18.66
CA SER A 332 10.75 -1.11 17.32
C SER A 332 11.36 0.22 16.92
N ALA A 333 12.12 0.23 15.82
CA ALA A 333 12.46 1.46 15.13
C ALA A 333 11.19 2.22 14.69
N ALA A 334 11.33 3.53 14.48
CA ALA A 334 10.28 4.35 13.88
C ALA A 334 10.05 3.93 12.42
N ARG A 335 8.79 3.84 12.02
CA ARG A 335 8.35 3.36 10.69
C ARG A 335 7.12 4.13 10.20
N GLY A 336 6.74 3.87 8.95
CA GLY A 336 5.55 4.44 8.32
C GLY A 336 5.88 5.45 7.23
N SER A 337 4.94 5.61 6.29
CA SER A 337 5.05 6.52 5.13
C SER A 337 4.18 7.77 5.24
N PHE A 338 3.33 7.87 6.26
CA PHE A 338 2.58 9.08 6.59
C PHE A 338 3.51 10.09 7.27
N THR A 339 4.32 10.78 6.47
CA THR A 339 5.30 11.75 6.96
C THR A 339 5.11 13.11 6.34
N LEU A 340 5.39 14.18 7.10
CA LEU A 340 5.44 15.54 6.58
C LEU A 340 6.43 15.62 5.41
N ARG A 341 5.95 16.08 4.26
CA ARG A 341 6.75 16.20 3.04
C ARG A 341 7.41 17.57 2.98
N PRO A 342 8.67 17.67 2.52
CA PRO A 342 9.30 18.96 2.27
C PRO A 342 8.60 19.69 1.13
N GLY A 343 8.64 21.02 1.16
CA GLY A 343 8.06 21.89 0.12
C GLY A 343 7.48 23.17 0.71
N ASP A 344 6.97 24.02 -0.18
CA ASP A 344 6.49 25.37 0.17
C ASP A 344 4.96 25.50 0.13
N ALA A 345 4.24 24.48 -0.33
CA ALA A 345 2.78 24.49 -0.40
C ALA A 345 2.15 24.62 1.00
N PRO A 346 0.94 25.19 1.14
CA PRO A 346 0.22 25.19 2.41
C PRO A 346 0.11 23.79 3.03
N VAL A 347 0.10 23.69 4.35
CA VAL A 347 -0.05 22.41 5.08
C VAL A 347 -1.38 22.41 5.81
N VAL A 348 -2.22 21.41 5.55
CA VAL A 348 -3.51 21.25 6.23
C VAL A 348 -3.48 19.99 7.09
N LEU A 349 -3.35 20.18 8.40
CA LEU A 349 -3.30 19.14 9.41
C LEU A 349 -4.73 18.88 9.95
N LEU A 350 -5.33 17.77 9.51
CA LEU A 350 -6.70 17.36 9.83
C LEU A 350 -6.67 16.18 10.80
N SER A 351 -7.29 16.33 11.97
CA SER A 351 -7.36 15.22 12.92
C SER A 351 -8.68 15.11 13.67
N ALA A 352 -8.95 13.90 14.16
CA ALA A 352 -10.06 13.65 15.08
C ALA A 352 -9.65 12.74 16.24
N GLY A 353 -9.92 13.18 17.47
CA GLY A 353 -9.54 12.48 18.70
C GLY A 353 -8.05 12.14 18.74
N ILE A 354 -7.70 10.90 19.10
CA ILE A 354 -6.29 10.46 19.21
C ILE A 354 -5.51 10.48 17.88
N GLY A 355 -6.20 10.59 16.74
CA GLY A 355 -5.58 10.84 15.43
C GLY A 355 -4.78 12.15 15.37
N VAL A 356 -4.87 13.00 16.39
CA VAL A 356 -4.02 14.18 16.57
C VAL A 356 -2.53 13.84 16.69
N THR A 357 -2.17 12.65 17.16
CA THR A 357 -0.79 12.28 17.51
C THR A 357 0.23 12.43 16.36
N PRO A 358 0.05 11.83 15.16
CA PRO A 358 1.02 12.00 14.09
C PRO A 358 1.06 13.42 13.54
N VAL A 359 -0.07 14.12 13.46
CA VAL A 359 -0.10 15.51 12.96
C VAL A 359 0.44 16.51 13.98
N LEU A 360 0.39 16.20 15.28
CA LEU A 360 1.07 16.98 16.32
C LEU A 360 2.59 16.90 16.17
N ALA A 361 3.14 15.73 15.83
CA ALA A 361 4.56 15.62 15.51
C ALA A 361 4.94 16.45 14.27
N MET A 362 4.06 16.53 13.26
CA MET A 362 4.24 17.43 12.11
C MET A 362 4.22 18.90 12.53
N LEU A 363 3.30 19.30 13.40
CA LEU A 363 3.24 20.66 13.93
C LEU A 363 4.51 21.02 14.73
N HIS A 364 5.02 20.10 15.55
CA HIS A 364 6.31 20.26 16.24
C HIS A 364 7.45 20.54 15.26
N ALA A 365 7.53 19.78 14.16
CA ALA A 365 8.58 19.96 13.16
C ALA A 365 8.46 21.32 12.46
N LEU A 366 7.25 21.70 12.03
CA LEU A 366 6.99 23.00 11.40
C LEU A 366 7.36 24.16 12.34
N SER A 367 7.02 24.05 13.62
CA SER A 367 7.35 25.03 14.65
C SER A 367 8.86 25.12 14.89
N ALA A 368 9.54 23.98 15.05
CA ALA A 368 10.98 23.94 15.29
C ALA A 368 11.79 24.52 14.12
N GLU A 369 11.30 24.38 12.90
CA GLU A 369 11.89 24.94 11.68
C GLU A 369 11.48 26.40 11.43
N ALA A 370 10.61 26.99 12.27
CA ALA A 370 10.02 28.30 12.05
C ALA A 370 9.46 28.43 10.62
N SER A 371 8.68 27.42 10.20
CA SER A 371 8.21 27.28 8.82
C SER A 371 7.49 28.54 8.33
N THR A 372 7.78 28.93 7.09
CA THR A 372 7.10 30.03 6.38
C THR A 372 5.87 29.54 5.61
N ARG A 373 5.59 28.23 5.61
CA ARG A 373 4.40 27.66 4.99
C ARG A 373 3.15 28.16 5.70
N ASP A 374 2.05 28.25 4.97
CA ASP A 374 0.75 28.54 5.56
C ASP A 374 0.19 27.27 6.23
N VAL A 375 0.05 27.27 7.56
CA VAL A 375 -0.26 26.06 8.36
C VAL A 375 -1.67 26.11 8.92
N TRP A 376 -2.48 25.11 8.59
CA TRP A 376 -3.87 24.98 9.03
C TRP A 376 -4.02 23.81 10.01
N TRP A 377 -4.36 24.10 11.26
CA TRP A 377 -4.62 23.12 12.32
C TRP A 377 -6.13 22.93 12.55
N LEU A 378 -6.66 21.82 12.02
CA LEU A 378 -8.09 21.54 11.99
C LEU A 378 -8.39 20.27 12.79
N HIS A 379 -9.01 20.41 13.96
CA HIS A 379 -9.16 19.30 14.91
C HIS A 379 -10.61 19.11 15.37
N GLY A 380 -11.05 17.86 15.45
CA GLY A 380 -12.34 17.49 16.03
C GLY A 380 -12.19 16.59 17.25
N THR A 381 -12.89 16.89 18.34
CA THR A 381 -13.01 16.00 19.50
C THR A 381 -14.42 16.04 20.09
N ARG A 382 -14.66 15.34 21.20
CA ARG A 382 -15.97 15.29 21.84
C ARG A 382 -16.23 16.56 22.65
N ASN A 383 -15.32 16.94 23.53
CA ASN A 383 -15.43 18.08 24.44
C ASN A 383 -14.05 18.49 24.97
N GLY A 384 -13.99 19.47 25.88
CA GLY A 384 -12.75 19.96 26.48
C GLY A 384 -11.97 18.92 27.28
N ARG A 385 -12.67 17.96 27.92
CA ARG A 385 -12.03 16.90 28.73
C ARG A 385 -11.33 15.85 27.90
N GLU A 386 -11.75 15.66 26.65
CA GLU A 386 -11.14 14.75 25.66
C GLU A 386 -10.24 15.51 24.66
N HIS A 387 -10.00 16.81 24.83
CA HIS A 387 -9.15 17.62 23.95
C HIS A 387 -7.67 17.54 24.35
N ALA A 388 -7.03 16.42 24.07
CA ALA A 388 -5.59 16.25 24.30
C ALA A 388 -4.76 17.29 23.54
N PHE A 389 -3.71 17.80 24.17
CA PHE A 389 -2.72 18.75 23.58
C PHE A 389 -3.28 20.13 23.17
N ALA A 390 -4.42 20.55 23.71
CA ALA A 390 -5.03 21.85 23.37
C ALA A 390 -4.13 23.06 23.68
N ALA A 391 -3.39 23.02 24.80
CA ALA A 391 -2.44 24.09 25.16
C ALA A 391 -1.18 24.01 24.30
N GLU A 392 -0.60 22.82 24.18
CA GLU A 392 0.62 22.57 23.41
C GLU A 392 0.48 22.95 21.94
N SER A 393 -0.63 22.58 21.29
CA SER A 393 -0.88 22.96 19.89
C SER A 393 -1.00 24.48 19.71
N ARG A 394 -1.67 25.19 20.63
CA ARG A 394 -1.76 26.66 20.60
C ARG A 394 -0.39 27.32 20.77
N GLU A 395 0.44 26.81 21.68
CA GLU A 395 1.80 27.31 21.90
C GLU A 395 2.68 27.12 20.65
N LEU A 396 2.61 25.95 20.01
CA LEU A 396 3.34 25.69 18.77
C LEU A 396 2.86 26.58 17.62
N LEU A 397 1.54 26.71 17.44
CA LEU A 397 0.96 27.58 16.40
C LEU A 397 1.40 29.04 16.58
N ALA A 398 1.45 29.55 17.81
CA ALA A 398 1.89 30.91 18.10
C ALA A 398 3.34 31.21 17.69
N THR A 399 4.18 30.18 17.44
CA THR A 399 5.55 30.35 16.92
C THR A 399 5.61 30.51 15.40
N LEU A 400 4.52 30.20 14.68
CA LEU A 400 4.46 30.21 13.22
C LEU A 400 3.96 31.54 12.69
N ALA A 401 4.62 32.06 11.64
CA ALA A 401 4.28 33.34 11.02
C ALA A 401 2.91 33.32 10.33
N HIS A 402 2.54 32.19 9.71
CA HIS A 402 1.29 31.99 8.98
C HIS A 402 0.60 30.74 9.51
N HIS A 403 -0.40 30.94 10.37
CA HIS A 403 -1.14 29.84 10.96
C HIS A 403 -2.64 30.14 11.10
N HIS A 404 -3.42 29.07 11.00
CA HIS A 404 -4.87 29.06 11.15
C HIS A 404 -5.27 27.88 12.04
N SER A 405 -6.31 28.07 12.86
CA SER A 405 -6.85 27.00 13.70
C SER A 405 -8.37 26.95 13.62
N TYR A 406 -8.93 25.74 13.60
CA TYR A 406 -10.36 25.52 13.75
C TYR A 406 -10.64 24.22 14.51
N ILE A 407 -11.32 24.35 15.66
CA ILE A 407 -11.59 23.27 16.59
C ILE A 407 -13.09 22.98 16.66
N CYS A 408 -13.50 21.74 16.45
CA CYS A 408 -14.90 21.33 16.56
C CYS A 408 -15.12 20.41 17.76
N TYR A 409 -16.12 20.73 18.59
CA TYR A 409 -16.60 19.84 19.67
C TYR A 409 -17.93 19.22 19.30
N SER A 410 -17.94 17.89 19.19
CA SER A 410 -19.14 17.15 18.78
C SER A 410 -20.17 16.93 19.89
N ALA A 411 -19.78 17.12 21.15
CA ALA A 411 -20.62 17.02 22.34
C ALA A 411 -20.07 17.90 23.47
N PRO A 412 -20.03 19.24 23.31
CA PRO A 412 -19.48 20.15 24.32
C PRO A 412 -20.22 20.03 25.65
N GLU A 413 -19.49 20.18 26.74
CA GLU A 413 -20.03 20.21 28.11
C GLU A 413 -20.32 21.66 28.56
N PRO A 414 -21.16 21.89 29.60
CA PRO A 414 -21.49 23.24 30.07
C PRO A 414 -20.29 24.13 30.45
N GLY A 415 -19.13 23.52 30.75
CA GLY A 415 -17.89 24.23 31.06
C GLY A 415 -17.05 24.62 29.84
N ASP A 416 -17.35 24.08 28.65
CA ASP A 416 -16.63 24.38 27.42
C ASP A 416 -17.06 25.76 26.89
N ARG A 417 -16.09 26.63 26.58
CA ARG A 417 -16.37 28.02 26.16
C ARG A 417 -16.21 28.18 24.65
N PRO A 418 -17.29 28.46 23.91
CA PRO A 418 -17.21 28.78 22.49
C PRO A 418 -16.27 29.96 22.22
N LYS A 419 -15.53 29.90 21.11
CA LYS A 419 -14.50 30.87 20.67
C LYS A 419 -13.27 31.00 21.57
N LEU A 420 -13.15 30.16 22.60
CA LEU A 420 -11.96 30.09 23.44
C LEU A 420 -11.41 28.67 23.50
N ASP A 421 -12.25 27.70 23.81
CA ASP A 421 -11.87 26.29 23.89
C ASP A 421 -12.14 25.56 22.55
N PHE A 422 -13.17 25.99 21.81
CA PHE A 422 -13.53 25.46 20.48
C PHE A 422 -14.25 26.50 19.60
N ASP A 423 -14.27 26.29 18.28
CA ASP A 423 -14.80 27.23 17.28
C ASP A 423 -16.24 26.95 16.85
N ALA A 424 -16.61 25.67 16.78
CA ALA A 424 -17.94 25.23 16.34
C ALA A 424 -18.41 23.94 17.01
N GLU A 425 -19.72 23.83 17.21
CA GLU A 425 -20.35 22.59 17.66
C GLU A 425 -20.54 21.62 16.49
N GLY A 426 -20.44 20.33 16.79
CA GLY A 426 -20.57 19.24 15.82
C GLY A 426 -19.24 18.63 15.42
N ARG A 427 -19.28 17.78 14.39
CA ARG A 427 -18.08 17.12 13.86
C ARG A 427 -17.47 17.94 12.74
N LEU A 428 -16.15 18.03 12.73
CA LEU A 428 -15.40 18.55 11.59
C LEU A 428 -15.74 17.74 10.33
N ASN A 429 -16.15 18.43 9.27
CA ASN A 429 -16.67 17.83 8.03
C ASN A 429 -16.32 18.70 6.83
N THR A 430 -16.63 18.23 5.61
CA THR A 430 -16.31 18.94 4.36
C THR A 430 -16.98 20.30 4.24
N GLN A 431 -18.19 20.47 4.79
CA GLN A 431 -18.88 21.76 4.79
C GLN A 431 -18.11 22.79 5.63
N ALA A 432 -17.66 22.40 6.83
CA ALA A 432 -16.82 23.26 7.66
C ALA A 432 -15.53 23.66 6.92
N LEU A 433 -14.87 22.73 6.22
CA LEU A 433 -13.68 23.06 5.42
C LEU A 433 -13.97 24.10 4.34
N ALA A 434 -15.11 23.99 3.65
CA ALA A 434 -15.52 24.94 2.63
C ALA A 434 -15.83 26.34 3.22
N GLU A 435 -16.50 26.39 4.38
CA GLU A 435 -16.83 27.64 5.09
C GLU A 435 -15.59 28.37 5.61
N ILE A 436 -14.59 27.61 6.08
CA ILE A 436 -13.31 28.14 6.59
C ILE A 436 -12.42 28.67 5.46
N GLY A 437 -12.59 28.17 4.23
CA GLY A 437 -11.83 28.64 3.06
C GLY A 437 -10.41 28.06 2.97
N ILE A 438 -10.26 26.75 3.23
CA ILE A 438 -8.96 26.05 3.16
C ILE A 438 -8.26 26.18 1.78
N PRO A 439 -6.91 26.19 1.73
CA PRO A 439 -6.15 26.23 0.48
C PRO A 439 -6.23 24.89 -0.26
N ARG A 440 -6.73 24.88 -1.50
CA ARG A 440 -6.95 23.66 -2.29
C ARG A 440 -5.67 23.09 -2.91
N ASP A 441 -4.64 23.92 -3.02
CA ASP A 441 -3.30 23.58 -3.48
C ASP A 441 -2.35 23.19 -2.33
N GLY A 442 -2.88 23.05 -1.11
CA GLY A 442 -2.14 22.55 0.05
C GLY A 442 -1.95 21.04 0.07
N ASP A 443 -1.04 20.58 0.92
CA ASP A 443 -0.85 19.17 1.25
C ASP A 443 -1.68 18.83 2.50
N PHE A 444 -2.59 17.87 2.37
CA PHE A 444 -3.56 17.49 3.38
C PHE A 444 -3.12 16.24 4.12
N TYR A 445 -2.98 16.33 5.44
CA TYR A 445 -2.62 15.22 6.32
C TYR A 445 -3.78 14.88 7.22
N ILE A 446 -4.43 13.74 7.00
CA ILE A 446 -5.68 13.36 7.65
C ILE A 446 -5.47 12.12 8.52
N CYS A 447 -5.76 12.21 9.81
CA CYS A 447 -5.71 11.06 10.71
C CYS A 447 -6.86 11.06 11.72
N GLY A 448 -7.58 9.94 11.83
CA GLY A 448 -8.71 9.80 12.73
C GLY A 448 -9.51 8.52 12.46
N PRO A 449 -10.76 8.43 12.95
CA PRO A 449 -11.64 7.30 12.68
C PRO A 449 -11.85 7.08 11.18
N SER A 450 -12.04 5.82 10.76
CA SER A 450 -12.18 5.45 9.35
C SER A 450 -13.32 6.19 8.62
N THR A 451 -14.44 6.43 9.30
CA THR A 451 -15.58 7.20 8.79
C THR A 451 -15.25 8.67 8.59
N PHE A 452 -14.50 9.27 9.52
CA PHE A 452 -14.00 10.64 9.42
C PHE A 452 -13.07 10.81 8.21
N MET A 453 -12.06 9.94 8.11
CA MET A 453 -11.10 10.01 7.00
C MET A 453 -11.77 9.77 5.66
N SER A 454 -12.62 8.74 5.55
CA SER A 454 -13.30 8.42 4.29
C SER A 454 -14.22 9.57 3.83
N ALA A 455 -14.94 10.20 4.76
CA ALA A 455 -15.80 11.35 4.46
C ALA A 455 -14.99 12.57 3.99
N LEU A 456 -13.89 12.90 4.69
CA LEU A 456 -13.07 14.04 4.32
C LEU A 456 -12.29 13.83 3.02
N THR A 457 -11.72 12.65 2.78
CA THR A 457 -11.03 12.34 1.52
C THR A 457 -11.99 12.48 0.34
N ALA A 458 -13.19 11.89 0.45
CA ALA A 458 -14.24 12.04 -0.58
C ALA A 458 -14.63 13.51 -0.78
N GLY A 459 -14.84 14.24 0.32
CA GLY A 459 -15.19 15.67 0.27
C GLY A 459 -14.12 16.55 -0.35
N LEU A 460 -12.84 16.35 -0.03
CA LEU A 460 -11.73 17.09 -0.64
C LEU A 460 -11.65 16.84 -2.16
N SER A 461 -12.01 15.63 -2.60
CA SER A 461 -12.08 15.31 -4.02
C SER A 461 -13.18 16.13 -4.71
N THR A 462 -14.30 16.39 -4.03
CA THR A 462 -15.37 17.27 -4.54
C THR A 462 -15.01 18.76 -4.49
N LEU A 463 -13.96 19.13 -3.74
CA LEU A 463 -13.41 20.48 -3.68
C LEU A 463 -12.23 20.69 -4.65
N ASP A 464 -12.05 19.77 -5.61
CA ASP A 464 -10.98 19.77 -6.62
C ASP A 464 -9.55 19.65 -6.06
N VAL A 465 -9.39 19.02 -4.89
CA VAL A 465 -8.06 18.70 -4.35
C VAL A 465 -7.52 17.45 -5.05
N SER A 466 -6.29 17.54 -5.56
CA SER A 466 -5.61 16.42 -6.23
C SER A 466 -5.40 15.26 -5.24
N PRO A 467 -5.75 14.00 -5.59
CA PRO A 467 -5.54 12.83 -4.72
C PRO A 467 -4.09 12.66 -4.22
N GLU A 468 -3.11 13.10 -5.00
CA GLU A 468 -1.67 13.04 -4.70
C GLU A 468 -1.26 13.93 -3.53
N ARG A 469 -2.09 14.93 -3.20
CA ARG A 469 -1.91 15.87 -2.07
C ARG A 469 -2.68 15.43 -0.83
N ILE A 470 -3.44 14.35 -0.89
CA ILE A 470 -4.21 13.83 0.24
C ILE A 470 -3.44 12.65 0.84
N HIS A 471 -2.95 12.84 2.06
CA HIS A 471 -2.21 11.87 2.83
C HIS A 471 -3.08 11.41 4.00
N THR A 472 -3.18 10.11 4.21
CA THR A 472 -4.03 9.55 5.28
C THR A 472 -3.30 8.45 6.05
N GLU A 473 -3.46 8.40 7.37
CA GLU A 473 -3.01 7.28 8.21
C GLU A 473 -4.19 6.72 9.01
N LEU A 474 -4.41 5.40 8.89
CA LEU A 474 -5.41 4.68 9.66
C LEU A 474 -4.77 4.00 10.87
N PHE A 475 -5.32 4.23 12.06
CA PHE A 475 -4.98 3.47 13.25
C PHE A 475 -5.67 2.11 13.20
N GLY A 476 -4.86 1.07 12.93
CA GLY A 476 -5.31 -0.30 12.72
C GLY A 476 -4.86 -0.83 11.36
N ALA A 477 -5.31 -2.04 11.03
CA ALA A 477 -4.99 -2.68 9.75
C ALA A 477 -5.60 -1.89 8.58
N GLY A 478 -4.76 -1.58 7.58
CA GLY A 478 -5.18 -0.87 6.37
C GLY A 478 -6.24 -1.65 5.57
N PRO A 479 -6.90 -1.03 4.57
CA PRO A 479 -7.87 -1.75 3.78
C PRO A 479 -7.19 -2.86 2.97
N SER A 480 -7.82 -4.04 2.94
CA SER A 480 -7.40 -5.15 2.09
C SER A 480 -7.44 -4.75 0.61
N ILE A 481 -6.47 -5.24 -0.15
CA ILE A 481 -6.49 -5.16 -1.63
C ILE A 481 -6.26 -6.57 -2.14
N SER A 482 -7.31 -7.14 -2.72
CA SER A 482 -7.28 -8.48 -3.33
C SER A 482 -8.04 -8.41 -4.66
N PRO A 483 -7.35 -8.06 -5.76
CA PRO A 483 -7.97 -7.80 -7.06
C PRO A 483 -8.99 -8.87 -7.46
N GLY A 484 -10.24 -8.45 -7.73
CA GLY A 484 -11.36 -9.29 -8.19
C GLY A 484 -11.85 -10.37 -7.24
N ILE A 485 -11.47 -10.34 -5.97
CA ILE A 485 -12.23 -11.04 -4.93
C ILE A 485 -13.45 -10.17 -4.58
N ALA A 486 -14.64 -10.78 -4.54
CA ALA A 486 -15.84 -10.08 -4.13
C ALA A 486 -15.65 -9.50 -2.71
N ALA A 487 -16.09 -8.25 -2.50
CA ALA A 487 -16.04 -7.63 -1.19
C ALA A 487 -16.91 -8.42 -0.20
N SER A 488 -16.28 -9.11 0.74
CA SER A 488 -16.97 -9.76 1.86
C SER A 488 -17.22 -8.73 2.98
N PRO A 489 -18.27 -8.93 3.81
CA PRO A 489 -18.43 -8.15 5.04
C PRO A 489 -17.15 -8.24 5.86
N ARG A 490 -16.57 -7.10 6.25
CA ARG A 490 -15.38 -7.09 7.10
C ARG A 490 -15.75 -7.67 8.45
N LYS A 491 -15.23 -8.86 8.74
CA LYS A 491 -15.15 -9.37 10.10
C LYS A 491 -13.98 -8.69 10.80
N ALA A 492 -14.13 -8.46 12.10
CA ALA A 492 -13.01 -8.02 12.91
C ALA A 492 -11.98 -9.16 12.98
N PRO A 493 -10.67 -8.84 13.00
CA PRO A 493 -9.64 -9.85 13.18
C PRO A 493 -9.92 -10.76 14.38
N HIS A 494 -9.75 -12.06 14.20
CA HIS A 494 -10.09 -13.06 15.21
C HIS A 494 -9.10 -14.23 15.21
N LEU A 495 -9.09 -15.02 16.27
CA LEU A 495 -8.32 -16.26 16.32
C LEU A 495 -8.88 -17.28 15.32
N PRO A 496 -8.05 -18.08 14.64
CA PRO A 496 -8.52 -19.08 13.70
C PRO A 496 -9.35 -20.17 14.40
N ALA A 497 -10.34 -20.72 13.68
CA ALA A 497 -11.18 -21.77 14.23
C ALA A 497 -10.44 -23.11 14.39
N GLY A 498 -10.72 -23.84 15.47
CA GLY A 498 -10.13 -25.14 15.76
C GLY A 498 -9.07 -25.09 16.88
N PRO A 499 -8.28 -26.16 17.06
CA PRO A 499 -7.22 -26.18 18.07
C PRO A 499 -6.15 -25.13 17.73
N ALA A 500 -5.56 -24.53 18.77
CA ALA A 500 -4.44 -23.61 18.60
C ALA A 500 -3.26 -24.33 17.95
N GLY A 501 -2.56 -23.62 17.05
CA GLY A 501 -1.29 -24.10 16.52
C GLY A 501 -0.28 -24.29 17.66
N THR A 502 0.71 -25.16 17.43
CA THR A 502 1.81 -25.41 18.37
C THR A 502 3.14 -24.84 17.89
N GLY A 503 3.13 -24.13 16.76
CA GLY A 503 4.32 -23.51 16.18
C GLY A 503 4.65 -22.15 16.80
N PRO A 504 5.62 -21.43 16.20
CA PRO A 504 6.04 -20.11 16.68
C PRO A 504 4.90 -19.08 16.74
N MET A 505 5.03 -18.09 17.61
CA MET A 505 4.06 -17.01 17.73
C MET A 505 4.16 -16.03 16.55
N VAL A 506 3.03 -15.76 15.91
CA VAL A 506 2.88 -14.72 14.87
C VAL A 506 2.03 -13.59 15.44
N SER A 507 2.63 -12.39 15.56
CA SER A 507 1.94 -11.20 16.05
C SER A 507 1.63 -10.22 14.92
N PHE A 508 0.35 -9.95 14.67
CA PHE A 508 -0.13 -8.91 13.75
C PHE A 508 -0.31 -7.61 14.54
N ALA A 509 0.68 -6.72 14.49
CA ALA A 509 0.81 -5.58 15.41
C ALA A 509 -0.28 -4.51 15.27
N ARG A 510 -0.73 -4.20 14.05
CA ARG A 510 -1.80 -3.22 13.79
C ARG A 510 -3.20 -3.82 14.02
N SER A 511 -3.35 -5.12 13.79
CA SER A 511 -4.57 -5.87 14.11
C SER A 511 -4.67 -6.21 15.60
N GLY A 512 -3.55 -6.14 16.33
CA GLY A 512 -3.46 -6.42 17.76
C GLY A 512 -3.69 -7.89 18.12
N LEU A 513 -3.46 -8.81 17.17
CA LEU A 513 -3.76 -10.23 17.25
C LEU A 513 -2.47 -11.06 17.32
N ASN A 514 -2.40 -11.98 18.29
CA ASN A 514 -1.31 -12.93 18.46
C ASN A 514 -1.84 -14.34 18.19
N VAL A 515 -1.19 -15.09 17.29
CA VAL A 515 -1.64 -16.43 16.88
C VAL A 515 -0.44 -17.37 16.79
N HIS A 516 -0.54 -18.56 17.37
CA HIS A 516 0.46 -19.60 17.14
C HIS A 516 0.36 -20.15 15.71
N TRP A 517 1.52 -20.28 15.07
CA TRP A 517 1.64 -20.85 13.74
C TRP A 517 1.08 -22.27 13.70
N ASP A 518 0.32 -22.54 12.64
CA ASP A 518 -0.24 -23.85 12.36
C ASP A 518 0.26 -24.31 10.98
N PRO A 519 0.92 -25.48 10.88
CA PRO A 519 1.40 -26.02 9.61
C PRO A 519 0.33 -26.23 8.52
N ARG A 520 -0.97 -26.20 8.88
CA ARG A 520 -2.08 -26.17 7.93
C ARG A 520 -2.08 -24.89 7.09
N SER A 521 -1.58 -23.78 7.63
CA SER A 521 -1.28 -22.56 6.88
C SER A 521 0.12 -22.72 6.29
N LYS A 522 0.25 -22.68 4.97
CA LYS A 522 1.55 -22.81 4.29
C LYS A 522 2.31 -21.50 4.26
N THR A 523 1.59 -20.38 4.30
CA THR A 523 2.15 -19.03 4.18
C THR A 523 1.56 -18.09 5.23
N LEU A 524 2.31 -17.04 5.58
CA LEU A 524 1.85 -15.99 6.49
C LEU A 524 0.57 -15.30 5.96
N LEU A 525 0.42 -15.23 4.63
CA LEU A 525 -0.81 -14.76 3.99
C LEU A 525 -2.01 -15.65 4.31
N GLU A 526 -1.86 -16.98 4.22
CA GLU A 526 -2.96 -17.91 4.54
C GLU A 526 -3.36 -17.81 6.02
N LEU A 527 -2.39 -17.67 6.93
CA LEU A 527 -2.69 -17.46 8.34
C LEU A 527 -3.44 -16.13 8.57
N ALA A 528 -2.99 -15.05 7.94
CA ALA A 528 -3.66 -13.75 8.02
C ALA A 528 -5.10 -13.83 7.48
N GLU A 529 -5.32 -14.51 6.34
CA GLU A 529 -6.66 -14.74 5.78
C GLU A 529 -7.54 -15.58 6.71
N ALA A 530 -7.00 -16.61 7.37
CA ALA A 530 -7.74 -17.43 8.33
C ALA A 530 -8.17 -16.67 9.60
N CYS A 531 -7.50 -15.55 9.88
CA CYS A 531 -7.77 -14.68 11.02
C CYS A 531 -8.59 -13.44 10.64
N ASP A 532 -9.02 -13.30 9.37
CA ASP A 532 -9.64 -12.09 8.83
C ASP A 532 -8.79 -10.81 9.04
N VAL A 533 -7.46 -10.96 9.10
CA VAL A 533 -6.50 -9.84 9.15
C VAL A 533 -6.46 -9.15 7.79
N PRO A 534 -6.69 -7.82 7.70
CA PRO A 534 -6.62 -7.11 6.43
C PRO A 534 -5.23 -7.16 5.79
N VAL A 535 -5.18 -7.65 4.56
CA VAL A 535 -3.93 -7.85 3.81
C VAL A 535 -4.07 -7.38 2.39
N ARG A 536 -2.95 -6.97 1.80
CA ARG A 536 -2.83 -6.63 0.37
C ARG A 536 -2.03 -7.71 -0.32
N TRP A 537 -2.49 -8.17 -1.48
CA TRP A 537 -1.77 -9.17 -2.28
C TRP A 537 -2.33 -9.24 -3.71
N SER A 538 -1.53 -9.79 -4.64
CA SER A 538 -1.98 -10.03 -6.02
C SER A 538 -1.44 -11.34 -6.62
N CYS A 539 -0.13 -11.49 -6.83
CA CYS A 539 0.42 -12.67 -7.51
C CYS A 539 0.38 -13.97 -6.68
N ARG A 540 0.47 -13.87 -5.35
CA ARG A 540 0.65 -14.99 -4.39
C ARG A 540 1.88 -15.88 -4.62
N ALA A 541 2.91 -15.36 -5.29
CA ALA A 541 4.11 -16.11 -5.65
C ALA A 541 5.43 -15.33 -5.40
N GLY A 542 5.38 -14.21 -4.66
CA GLY A 542 6.57 -13.41 -4.34
C GLY A 542 7.17 -12.63 -5.52
N VAL A 543 6.32 -12.13 -6.43
CA VAL A 543 6.74 -11.48 -7.68
C VAL A 543 6.28 -10.03 -7.78
N CYS A 544 5.03 -9.75 -7.42
CA CYS A 544 4.45 -8.42 -7.62
C CYS A 544 4.69 -7.44 -6.45
N HIS A 545 5.24 -7.93 -5.34
CA HIS A 545 5.50 -7.23 -4.07
C HIS A 545 4.33 -6.47 -3.42
N THR A 546 3.11 -6.56 -3.98
CA THR A 546 1.87 -6.03 -3.36
C THR A 546 1.61 -6.56 -1.94
N CYS A 547 2.14 -7.73 -1.59
CA CYS A 547 2.04 -8.30 -0.24
C CYS A 547 3.21 -7.94 0.69
N GLU A 548 4.09 -7.07 0.24
CA GLU A 548 5.20 -6.62 1.07
C GLU A 548 4.69 -5.83 2.27
N THR A 549 5.15 -6.20 3.46
CA THR A 549 4.80 -5.54 4.72
C THR A 549 6.00 -5.52 5.67
N GLY A 550 6.00 -4.61 6.64
CA GLY A 550 7.08 -4.46 7.60
C GLY A 550 7.24 -5.70 8.49
N LEU A 551 8.42 -6.32 8.46
CA LEU A 551 8.85 -7.29 9.46
C LEU A 551 9.40 -6.50 10.65
N VAL A 552 8.73 -6.53 11.78
CA VAL A 552 9.11 -5.78 12.98
C VAL A 552 10.18 -6.54 13.76
N GLY A 553 10.05 -7.85 13.86
CA GLY A 553 11.03 -8.72 14.51
C GLY A 553 10.86 -10.18 14.15
N GLY A 554 11.92 -10.95 14.40
CA GLY A 554 12.01 -12.37 14.05
C GLY A 554 12.56 -12.62 12.64
N ALA A 555 12.51 -13.87 12.19
CA ALA A 555 13.03 -14.32 10.89
C ALA A 555 12.01 -15.21 10.17
N VAL A 556 12.09 -15.20 8.83
CA VAL A 556 11.18 -15.94 7.94
C VAL A 556 11.97 -16.67 6.86
N GLY A 557 11.48 -17.84 6.47
CA GLY A 557 11.90 -18.53 5.26
C GLY A 557 10.87 -18.33 4.16
N TYR A 558 11.24 -18.70 2.93
CA TYR A 558 10.40 -18.55 1.75
C TYR A 558 10.18 -19.85 1.00
N GLN A 559 8.92 -20.12 0.64
CA GLN A 559 8.54 -21.20 -0.25
C GLN A 559 7.33 -20.82 -1.11
N PRO A 560 7.48 -20.73 -2.45
CA PRO A 560 8.75 -20.74 -3.19
C PRO A 560 9.62 -19.53 -2.85
N ALA A 561 10.92 -19.61 -3.18
CA ALA A 561 11.80 -18.46 -3.09
C ALA A 561 11.29 -17.33 -4.01
N PRO A 562 11.23 -16.07 -3.53
CA PRO A 562 10.79 -14.95 -4.36
C PRO A 562 11.80 -14.66 -5.47
N VAL A 563 11.33 -14.02 -6.55
CA VAL A 563 12.17 -13.68 -7.71
C VAL A 563 13.16 -12.56 -7.37
N ASP A 564 12.71 -11.60 -6.57
CA ASP A 564 13.50 -10.53 -5.98
C ASP A 564 13.21 -10.45 -4.47
N ALA A 565 14.20 -10.05 -3.68
CA ALA A 565 14.03 -9.97 -2.22
C ALA A 565 13.16 -8.76 -1.86
N PRO A 566 12.37 -8.76 -0.77
CA PRO A 566 11.70 -7.54 -0.32
C PRO A 566 12.72 -6.47 0.10
N THR A 567 12.26 -5.23 0.23
CA THR A 567 13.08 -4.17 0.83
C THR A 567 13.52 -4.58 2.24
N GLU A 568 14.74 -4.19 2.64
CA GLU A 568 15.27 -4.49 3.97
C GLU A 568 14.29 -4.09 5.09
N GLY A 569 14.06 -5.03 6.02
CA GLY A 569 13.10 -4.85 7.11
C GLY A 569 11.64 -5.14 6.73
N ASN A 570 11.38 -5.61 5.51
CA ASN A 570 10.07 -6.07 5.06
C ASN A 570 10.05 -7.59 4.75
N VAL A 571 8.85 -8.11 4.53
CA VAL A 571 8.57 -9.52 4.22
C VAL A 571 7.50 -9.66 3.15
N LEU A 572 7.66 -10.62 2.24
CA LEU A 572 6.63 -11.02 1.27
C LEU A 572 5.75 -12.12 1.86
N ILE A 573 4.67 -11.75 2.58
CA ILE A 573 3.86 -12.72 3.33
C ILE A 573 3.20 -13.81 2.47
N CYS A 574 3.06 -13.60 1.16
CA CYS A 574 2.40 -14.54 0.26
C CYS A 574 3.20 -15.81 -0.05
N CYS A 575 4.50 -15.82 0.25
CA CYS A 575 5.36 -16.99 0.12
C CYS A 575 6.26 -17.20 1.35
N ALA A 576 6.07 -16.42 2.42
CA ALA A 576 6.88 -16.52 3.64
C ALA A 576 6.25 -17.45 4.69
N HIS A 577 7.10 -18.08 5.50
CA HIS A 577 6.74 -18.86 6.68
C HIS A 577 7.68 -18.52 7.86
N PRO A 578 7.22 -18.57 9.12
CA PRO A 578 8.05 -18.22 10.27
C PRO A 578 9.15 -19.26 10.53
N GLU A 579 10.35 -18.80 10.89
CA GLU A 579 11.45 -19.65 11.42
C GLU A 579 11.50 -19.65 12.96
N GLY A 580 10.81 -18.70 13.58
CA GLY A 580 10.67 -18.52 15.02
C GLY A 580 9.56 -17.50 15.30
N ASP A 581 9.51 -16.95 16.51
CA ASP A 581 8.52 -15.93 16.86
C ASP A 581 8.74 -14.68 15.99
N ILE A 582 7.66 -14.18 15.39
CA ILE A 582 7.71 -13.01 14.51
C ILE A 582 6.65 -11.96 14.87
N VAL A 583 6.94 -10.72 14.49
CA VAL A 583 6.02 -9.59 14.58
C VAL A 583 5.95 -8.91 13.22
N ILE A 584 4.74 -8.73 12.69
CA ILE A 584 4.46 -8.15 11.38
C ILE A 584 3.56 -6.93 11.54
N ASP A 585 3.82 -5.89 10.75
CA ASP A 585 3.05 -4.64 10.72
C ASP A 585 1.72 -4.80 9.94
N LEU A 586 0.82 -5.63 10.46
CA LEU A 586 -0.52 -5.93 9.92
C LEU A 586 -1.60 -5.90 10.99
#